data_AF-A0A2V5UAQ6-F1
#
_entry.id   AF-A0A2V5UAQ6-F1
#
_cell.length_a   1.000
_cell.length_b   1.000
_cell.length_c   1.000
_cell.angle_alpha   90.00
_cell.angle_beta   90.00
_cell.angle_gamma   90.00
#
_symmetry.space_group_name_H-M   'P 1'
#
loop_
_entity.id
_entity.type
_entity.pdbx_description
1 polymer ?
#
loop_
_entity_poly.entity_id
_entity_poly.type
_entity_poly.pdbx_seq_one_letter_code
_entity_poly.pdbx_strand_id
1 'polypeptide(L)' 'IIADNLSNAGWSWGCAATVDREGRTIYVVDTHRGDGKRFIVRADEKLTAFLKLEEAVCIQLLTEQV' A
#
# COMPACT_ATOMS: atom_id res chain seq x y z
N ILE A 1 -12.20 3.86 -1.66
CA ILE A 1 -11.70 4.56 -2.86
C ILE A 1 -10.30 4.06 -3.24
N ILE A 2 -9.20 4.50 -2.60
CA ILE A 2 -7.83 4.05 -2.98
C ILE A 2 -7.68 2.52 -2.91
N ALA A 3 -8.08 1.93 -1.78
CA ALA A 3 -8.14 0.48 -1.60
C ALA A 3 -8.95 -0.26 -2.68
N ASP A 4 -10.02 0.37 -3.19
CA ASP A 4 -10.87 -0.23 -4.24
C ASP A 4 -10.16 -0.17 -5.59
N ASN A 5 -9.40 0.90 -5.86
CA ASN A 5 -8.54 1.01 -7.05
C ASN A 5 -7.49 -0.10 -7.07
N LEU A 6 -6.87 -0.41 -5.93
CA LEU A 6 -5.91 -1.51 -5.79
C LEU A 6 -6.58 -2.85 -6.13
N SER A 7 -7.74 -3.13 -5.53
CA SER A 7 -8.53 -4.33 -5.83
C SER A 7 -8.89 -4.44 -7.32
N ASN A 8 -9.33 -3.34 -7.93
CA ASN A 8 -9.67 -3.29 -9.36
C ASN A 8 -8.45 -3.52 -10.27
N ALA A 9 -7.25 -3.13 -9.83
CA ALA A 9 -5.99 -3.39 -10.52
C ALA A 9 -5.45 -4.82 -10.28
N GLY A 10 -6.22 -5.70 -9.61
CA GLY A 10 -5.85 -7.08 -9.34
C GLY A 10 -4.91 -7.27 -8.15
N TRP A 11 -4.78 -6.26 -7.30
CA TRP A 11 -4.00 -6.33 -6.07
C TRP A 11 -4.90 -6.67 -4.89
N SER A 12 -4.46 -7.58 -4.02
CA SER A 12 -5.06 -7.72 -2.69
C SER A 12 -4.26 -6.90 -1.69
N TRP A 13 -4.92 -6.41 -0.65
CA TRP A 13 -4.29 -5.50 0.31
C TRP A 13 -4.75 -5.77 1.75
N GLY A 14 -3.88 -5.40 2.68
CA GLY A 14 -4.10 -5.41 4.13
C GLY A 14 -3.67 -4.08 4.74
N CYS A 15 -4.30 -3.71 5.85
CA CYS A 15 -3.93 -2.51 6.61
C CYS A 15 -4.02 -2.80 8.10
N ALA A 16 -2.95 -2.52 8.82
CA ALA A 16 -2.88 -2.62 10.28
C ALA A 16 -2.44 -1.29 10.88
N ALA A 17 -2.95 -0.97 12.06
CA ALA A 17 -2.42 0.09 12.92
C ALA A 17 -1.60 -0.57 14.02
N THR A 18 -0.44 -0.01 14.34
CA THR A 18 0.37 -0.39 15.49
C THR A 18 0.92 0.86 16.17
N VAL A 19 1.51 0.70 17.34
CA VAL A 19 2.03 1.79 18.15
C VAL A 19 3.55 1.62 18.25
N ASP A 20 4.30 2.68 17.96
CA ASP A 20 5.76 2.68 18.10
C ASP A 20 6.21 2.87 19.56
N ARG A 21 7.53 2.95 19.77
CA ARG A 21 8.11 3.05 21.12
C ARG A 21 7.79 4.39 21.79
N GLU A 22 7.48 5.41 21.00
CA GLU A 22 7.13 6.76 21.40
C GLU A 22 5.62 6.93 21.61
N GLY A 23 4.82 5.87 21.43
CA GLY A 23 3.37 5.90 21.59
C GLY A 23 2.62 6.46 20.37
N ARG A 24 3.29 6.65 19.23
CA ARG A 24 2.67 7.13 18.00
C ARG A 24 2.02 5.98 17.25
N THR A 25 0.81 6.22 16.78
CA THR A 25 0.15 5.29 15.85
C THR A 25 0.85 5.34 14.51
N ILE A 26 1.29 4.20 14.03
CA ILE A 26 1.79 4.02 12.67
C ILE A 26 0.88 3.06 11.92
N TYR A 27 0.65 3.36 10.65
CA TYR A 27 -0.12 2.52 9.75
C TYR A 27 0.83 1.74 8.85
N VAL A 28 0.62 0.42 8.80
CA VAL A 28 1.30 -0.47 7.87
C VAL A 28 0.27 -0.96 6.88
N VAL A 29 0.48 -0.65 5.59
CA VAL A 29 -0.36 -1.13 4.51
C VAL A 29 0.49 -2.04 3.65
N ASP A 30 0.02 -3.26 3.42
CA ASP A 30 0.66 -4.19 2.51
C ASP A 30 -0.25 -4.53 1.35
N THR A 31 0.34 -4.78 0.19
CA THR A 31 -0.39 -5.26 -0.98
C THR A 31 0.44 -6.27 -1.73
N HIS A 32 -0.23 -7.26 -2.32
CA HIS A 32 0.39 -8.30 -3.11
C HIS A 32 -0.44 -8.66 -4.34
N ARG A 33 0.23 -9.24 -5.34
CA ARG A 33 -0.37 -9.71 -6.58
C ARG A 33 0.16 -11.12 -6.91
N GLY A 34 -0.64 -11.89 -7.66
CA GLY A 34 -0.36 -13.32 -7.94
C GLY A 34 0.91 -13.60 -8.73
N ASP A 35 1.55 -12.57 -9.28
CA ASP A 35 2.86 -12.61 -9.95
C ASP A 35 4.05 -12.51 -8.97
N GLY A 36 3.78 -12.54 -7.65
CA GLY A 36 4.80 -12.48 -6.61
C GLY A 36 5.22 -11.06 -6.24
N LYS A 37 4.63 -10.01 -6.83
CA LYS A 37 4.93 -8.63 -6.43
C LYS A 37 4.27 -8.28 -5.10
N ARG A 38 5.00 -7.52 -4.29
CA ARG A 38 4.54 -7.06 -2.97
C ARG A 38 5.08 -5.68 -2.66
N PHE A 39 4.23 -4.82 -2.11
CA PHE A 39 4.63 -3.55 -1.52
C PHE A 39 4.20 -3.48 -0.06
N ILE A 40 5.02 -2.86 0.77
CA ILE A 40 4.72 -2.60 2.19
C ILE A 40 5.08 -1.14 2.46
N VAL A 41 4.09 -0.36 2.89
CA VAL A 41 4.26 1.06 3.21
C VAL A 41 3.97 1.29 4.69
N ARG A 42 4.79 2.15 5.31
CA ARG A 42 4.56 2.65 6.66
C ARG A 42 4.40 4.17 6.63
N ALA A 43 3.40 4.69 7.34
CA ALA A 43 3.25 6.13 7.55
C ALA A 43 2.53 6.42 8.86
N ASP A 44 2.75 7.62 9.39
CA ASP A 44 2.10 8.09 10.63
C ASP A 44 0.60 8.34 10.43
N GLU A 45 0.17 8.54 9.18
CA GLU A 45 -1.23 8.72 8.81
C GLU A 45 -1.69 7.62 7.86
N LYS A 46 -2.90 7.09 8.11
CA LYS A 46 -3.49 6.02 7.29
C LYS A 46 -3.61 6.42 5.83
N LEU A 47 -4.12 7.63 5.56
CA LEU A 47 -4.32 8.11 4.20
C LEU A 47 -2.98 8.24 3.45
N THR A 48 -1.97 8.79 4.12
CA THR A 48 -0.61 8.90 3.58
C THR A 48 0.00 7.53 3.26
N ALA A 49 -0.25 6.51 4.09
CA ALA A 49 0.18 5.14 3.78
C ALA A 49 -0.48 4.59 2.50
N PHE A 50 -1.78 4.84 2.31
CA PHE A 50 -2.50 4.42 1.10
C PHE A 50 -2.08 5.20 -0.16
N LEU A 51 -1.85 6.51 -0.07
CA LEU A 51 -1.41 7.33 -1.21
C LEU A 51 -0.01 6.91 -1.70
N LYS A 52 0.94 6.71 -0.78
CA LYS A 52 2.28 6.20 -1.12
C LYS A 52 2.23 4.80 -1.74
N LEU A 53 1.28 3.97 -1.29
CA LEU A 53 1.09 2.64 -1.86
C LEU A 53 0.52 2.70 -3.28
N GLU A 54 -0.49 3.54 -3.51
CA GLU A 54 -1.06 3.78 -4.84
C GLU A 54 -0.01 4.31 -5.80
N GLU A 55 0.82 5.27 -5.37
CA GLU A 55 1.96 5.77 -6.15
C GLU A 55 2.94 4.65 -6.56
N ALA A 56 3.36 3.81 -5.61
CA ALA A 56 4.27 2.69 -5.89
C ALA A 56 3.67 1.69 -6.89
N VAL A 57 2.38 1.36 -6.73
CA VAL A 57 1.67 0.46 -7.65
C VAL A 57 1.50 1.10 -9.03
N CYS A 58 1.17 2.39 -9.11
CA CYS A 58 1.05 3.12 -10.37
C CYS A 58 2.39 3.14 -11.13
N ILE A 59 3.50 3.45 -10.46
CA ILE A 59 4.83 3.42 -11.07
C ILE A 59 5.13 2.02 -11.61
N GLN A 60 4.88 0.98 -10.82
CA GLN A 60 5.09 -0.39 -11.26
C GLN A 60 4.28 -0.74 -12.51
N LEU A 61 2.97 -0.45 -12.51
CA LEU A 61 2.10 -0.72 -13.66
C LEU A 61 2.54 0.05 -14.92
N LEU A 62 3.08 1.26 -14.77
CA LEU A 62 3.65 2.02 -15.89
C LEU A 62 4.94 1.38 -16.42
N THR A 63 5.79 0.83 -15.55
CA THR A 63 7.02 0.14 -15.98
C THR A 63 6.78 -1.21 -16.64
N GLU A 64 5.64 -1.86 -16.40
CA GLU A 64 5.27 -3.13 -17.05
C GLU A 64 4.69 -2.97 -18.45
N GLN A 65 4.33 -1.75 -18.85
CA GLN A 65 3.77 -1.43 -20.16
C GLN A 65 4.84 -1.05 -21.20
N VAL A 66 6.13 -1.11 -20.83
CA VAL A 66 7.30 -0.85 -21.69
C VAL A 66 8.07 -2.14 -21.91
#